data_AF-A0A2S9PNX4-F1
#
_entry.id   AF-A0A2S9PNX4-F1
#
_cell.length_a   1.000
_cell.length_b   1.000
_cell.length_c   1.000
_cell.angle_alpha   90.00
_cell.angle_beta   90.00
_cell.angle_gamma   90.00
#
_symmetry.space_group_name_H-M   'P 1'
#
loop_
_entity.id
_entity.type
_entity.pdbx_description
1 polymer ?
#
loop_
_entity_poly.entity_id
_entity_poly.type
_entity_poly.pdbx_seq_one_letter_code
_entity_poly.pdbx_strand_id
1 'polypeptide(L)'
;MTPPGSASSAAPFGPREFQLVLLRRMGDFQPGLVEEARRELDASIAEMREANRRWQAMVRAPRGPGELSRYRRVLGEPESRARRTVGDLECEVLRWPVPLWPDLRFEVLAAPGGPAWNAWLVRAPGARGPELRTAADLRPWGCTVDEVARAFPP
;
A
#
# COMPACT_ATOMS: atom_id res chain seq x y z
N MET A 1 38.11 -0.67 28.36
CA MET A 1 37.31 0.50 27.94
C MET A 1 36.80 0.23 26.54
N THR A 2 35.64 -0.40 26.45
CA THR A 2 35.01 -0.80 25.17
C THR A 2 34.22 0.40 24.63
N PRO A 3 34.37 0.80 23.36
CA PRO A 3 33.59 1.90 22.82
C PRO A 3 32.11 1.49 22.67
N PRO A 4 31.16 2.44 22.77
CA PRO A 4 29.73 2.16 22.66
C PRO A 4 29.34 1.83 21.21
N GLY A 5 28.30 0.99 21.10
CA GLY A 5 27.80 0.41 19.88
C GLY A 5 27.49 1.41 18.77
N SER A 6 27.83 1.01 17.55
CA SER A 6 27.44 1.66 16.31
C SER A 6 25.95 1.95 16.31
N ALA A 7 25.59 3.21 16.05
CA ALA A 7 24.23 3.59 15.70
C ALA A 7 23.70 2.59 14.66
N SER A 8 22.61 1.90 14.98
CA SER A 8 21.92 1.03 14.05
C SER A 8 21.65 1.84 12.80
N SER A 9 22.32 1.50 11.69
CA SER A 9 21.94 1.96 10.36
C SER A 9 20.48 1.55 10.21
N ALA A 10 19.58 2.52 10.39
CA ALA A 10 18.16 2.23 10.35
C ALA A 10 17.89 1.56 9.00
N ALA A 11 17.30 0.35 9.04
CA ALA A 11 17.04 -0.42 7.83
C ALA A 11 16.41 0.47 6.75
N PRO A 12 16.79 0.30 5.46
CA PRO A 12 16.23 1.09 4.38
C PRO A 12 14.70 0.96 4.42
N PHE A 13 14.01 2.08 4.21
CA PHE A 13 12.55 2.08 4.14
C PHE A 13 12.14 1.78 2.70
N GLY A 14 11.70 0.55 2.44
CA GLY A 14 11.37 0.09 1.10
C GLY A 14 9.98 -0.55 0.99
N PRO A 15 9.75 -1.36 -0.07
CA PRO A 15 8.47 -2.04 -0.29
C PRO A 15 8.02 -2.94 0.86
N ARG A 16 8.94 -3.61 1.56
CA ARG A 16 8.61 -4.42 2.75
C ARG A 16 8.03 -3.56 3.86
N GLU A 17 8.71 -2.50 4.24
CA GLU A 17 8.28 -1.59 5.31
C GLU A 17 6.97 -0.89 4.94
N PHE A 18 6.77 -0.57 3.66
CA PHE A 18 5.50 -0.04 3.19
C PHE A 18 4.34 -1.03 3.36
N GLN A 19 4.53 -2.31 3.09
CA GLN A 19 3.51 -3.33 3.33
C GLN A 19 3.18 -3.44 4.83
N LEU A 20 4.15 -3.25 5.73
CA LEU A 20 3.89 -3.16 7.17
C LEU A 20 3.02 -1.94 7.55
N VAL A 21 3.15 -0.82 6.83
CA VAL A 21 2.25 0.35 7.00
C VAL A 21 0.81 -0.02 6.65
N LEU A 22 0.62 -0.72 5.52
CA LEU A 22 -0.70 -1.20 5.09
C LEU A 22 -1.29 -2.13 6.14
N LEU A 23 -0.53 -3.14 6.57
CA LEU A 23 -0.94 -4.09 7.61
C LEU A 23 -1.33 -3.40 8.92
N ARG A 24 -0.57 -2.40 9.38
CA ARG A 24 -0.94 -1.68 10.61
C ARG A 24 -2.32 -1.03 10.52
N ARG A 25 -2.67 -0.45 9.37
CA ARG A 25 -4.00 0.17 9.15
C ARG A 25 -5.10 -0.88 9.03
N MET A 26 -4.83 -2.00 8.37
CA MET A 26 -5.80 -3.09 8.24
C MET A 26 -6.05 -3.80 9.58
N GLY A 27 -5.07 -3.77 10.49
CA GLY A 27 -5.15 -4.35 11.82
C GLY A 27 -6.14 -3.68 12.77
N ASP A 28 -6.61 -2.48 12.43
CA ASP A 28 -7.71 -1.83 13.16
C ASP A 28 -9.04 -2.59 13.00
N PHE A 29 -9.16 -3.43 11.96
CA PHE A 29 -10.37 -4.21 11.66
C PHE A 29 -10.14 -5.73 11.66
N GLN A 30 -8.95 -6.20 11.29
CA GLN A 30 -8.65 -7.64 11.13
C GLN A 30 -7.30 -8.00 11.77
N PRO A 31 -7.18 -7.95 13.12
CA PRO A 31 -5.91 -8.15 13.80
C PRO A 31 -5.32 -9.56 13.59
N GLY A 32 -6.15 -10.60 13.50
CA GLY A 32 -5.69 -11.98 13.27
C GLY A 32 -5.02 -12.16 11.90
N LEU A 33 -5.66 -11.69 10.83
CA LEU A 33 -5.09 -11.75 9.47
C LEU A 33 -3.80 -10.95 9.36
N VAL A 34 -3.69 -9.82 10.08
CA VAL A 34 -2.45 -9.04 10.15
C VAL A 34 -1.33 -9.80 10.84
N GLU A 35 -1.63 -10.55 11.90
CA GLU A 35 -0.61 -11.34 12.57
C GLU A 35 -0.01 -12.40 11.64
N GLU A 36 -0.86 -13.11 10.90
CA GLU A 36 -0.45 -14.12 9.92
C GLU A 36 0.40 -13.49 8.81
N ALA A 37 -0.10 -12.44 8.17
CA ALA A 37 0.61 -11.74 7.09
C ALA A 37 1.95 -11.12 7.56
N ARG A 38 2.01 -10.63 8.80
CA ARG A 38 3.25 -10.11 9.38
C ARG A 38 4.28 -11.24 9.57
N ARG A 39 3.86 -12.44 9.97
CA ARG A 39 4.74 -13.62 10.09
C ARG A 39 5.28 -14.04 8.73
N GLU A 40 4.47 -13.98 7.67
CA GLU A 40 4.90 -14.25 6.29
C GLU A 40 5.99 -13.27 5.83
N LEU A 41 5.92 -12.01 6.25
CA LEU A 41 6.96 -11.00 5.99
C LEU A 41 8.19 -11.08 6.90
N ASP A 42 8.25 -12.09 7.78
CA ASP A 42 9.26 -12.25 8.83
C ASP A 42 9.50 -10.94 9.60
N ALA A 43 8.41 -10.29 10.02
CA ALA A 43 8.46 -9.00 10.68
C ALA A 43 7.95 -9.12 12.12
N SER A 44 8.52 -8.36 13.05
CA SER A 44 8.05 -8.20 14.42
C SER A 44 6.93 -7.14 14.52
N ILE A 45 6.15 -7.16 15.61
CA ILE A 45 5.18 -6.08 15.91
C ILE A 45 5.92 -4.74 16.08
N ALA A 46 7.13 -4.77 16.62
CA ALA A 46 7.97 -3.60 16.80
C ALA A 46 8.38 -3.00 15.45
N GLU A 47 8.82 -3.82 14.48
CA GLU A 47 9.13 -3.37 13.12
C GLU A 47 7.91 -2.76 12.43
N MET A 48 6.72 -3.36 12.59
CA MET A 48 5.51 -2.81 12.00
C MET A 48 5.16 -1.43 12.59
N ARG A 49 5.31 -1.26 13.91
CA ARG A 49 5.11 0.03 14.59
C ARG A 49 6.16 1.05 14.16
N GLU A 50 7.42 0.63 14.03
CA GLU A 50 8.53 1.45 13.55
C GLU A 50 8.27 1.96 12.13
N ALA A 51 7.89 1.06 11.22
CA ALA A 51 7.57 1.39 9.84
C ALA A 51 6.43 2.41 9.77
N ASN A 52 5.36 2.21 10.54
CA ASN A 52 4.26 3.19 10.58
C ASN A 52 4.73 4.55 11.13
N ARG A 53 5.53 4.58 12.20
CA ARG A 53 6.07 5.82 12.75
C ARG A 53 6.91 6.58 11.72
N ARG A 54 7.82 5.90 11.03
CA ARG A 54 8.65 6.50 9.97
C ARG A 54 7.81 7.01 8.80
N TRP A 55 6.77 6.26 8.40
CA TRP A 55 5.83 6.70 7.38
C TRP A 55 5.07 7.97 7.79
N GLN A 56 4.50 8.01 9.00
CA GLN A 56 3.79 9.18 9.51
C GLN A 56 4.70 10.40 9.60
N ALA A 57 5.96 10.23 10.00
CA ALA A 57 6.96 11.31 9.98
C ALA A 57 7.20 11.83 8.56
N MET A 58 7.32 10.95 7.56
CA MET A 58 7.46 11.34 6.15
C MET A 58 6.22 12.07 5.61
N VAL A 59 5.01 11.67 6.01
CA VAL A 59 3.76 12.29 5.58
C VAL A 59 3.59 13.70 6.18
N ARG A 60 3.96 13.88 7.45
CA ARG A 60 3.80 15.15 8.18
C ARG A 60 4.92 16.17 7.94
N ALA A 61 5.96 15.80 7.18
CA ALA A 61 7.10 16.68 6.93
C ALA A 61 6.69 17.91 6.09
N PRO A 62 6.88 19.16 6.58
CA PRO A 62 6.38 20.38 5.93
C PRO A 62 6.95 20.64 4.54
N ARG A 63 8.18 20.17 4.27
CA ARG A 63 8.88 20.26 2.98
C ARG A 63 9.16 18.89 2.38
N GLY A 64 8.36 17.90 2.77
CA GLY A 64 8.49 16.55 2.24
C GLY A 64 8.22 16.49 0.74
N PRO A 65 8.67 15.43 0.06
CA PRO A 65 8.24 15.18 -1.31
C PRO A 65 6.70 15.15 -1.39
N GLY A 66 6.16 15.64 -2.50
CA GLY A 66 4.75 15.45 -2.84
C GLY A 66 4.35 13.97 -2.74
N GLU A 67 3.07 13.70 -2.51
CA GLU A 67 2.60 12.36 -2.16
C GLU A 67 3.02 11.27 -3.16
N LEU A 68 2.89 11.55 -4.45
CA LEU A 68 3.34 10.63 -5.50
C LEU A 68 4.86 10.39 -5.46
N SER A 69 5.65 11.44 -5.27
CA SER A 69 7.10 11.36 -5.16
C SER A 69 7.53 10.56 -3.92
N ARG A 70 6.76 10.60 -2.83
CA ARG A 70 6.97 9.77 -1.64
C ARG A 70 6.79 8.28 -1.96
N TYR A 71 5.72 7.93 -2.68
CA TYR A 71 5.50 6.54 -3.12
C TYR A 71 6.61 6.05 -4.05
N ARG A 72 6.98 6.83 -5.08
CA ARG A 72 8.10 6.49 -5.99
C ARG A 72 9.43 6.30 -5.23
N ARG A 73 9.70 7.12 -4.22
CA ARG A 73 10.92 7.00 -3.40
C ARG A 73 10.96 5.71 -2.58
N VAL A 74 9.82 5.30 -2.03
CA VAL A 74 9.71 4.12 -1.14
C VAL A 74 9.56 2.82 -1.93
N LEU A 75 8.76 2.84 -2.99
CA LEU A 75 8.40 1.65 -3.78
C LEU A 75 9.28 1.47 -5.01
N GLY A 76 10.08 2.47 -5.37
CA GLY A 76 10.88 2.47 -6.59
C GLY A 76 10.05 2.77 -7.84
N GLU A 77 10.54 2.26 -8.97
CA GLU A 77 9.87 2.41 -10.27
C GLU A 77 8.55 1.61 -10.29
N PRO A 78 7.42 2.19 -10.70
CA PRO A 78 6.18 1.45 -10.90
C PRO A 78 6.34 0.34 -11.95
N GLU A 79 5.66 -0.78 -11.74
CA GLU A 79 5.54 -1.85 -12.73
C GLU A 79 4.78 -1.39 -13.97
N SER A 80 3.74 -0.55 -13.78
CA SER A 80 3.00 0.03 -14.90
C SER A 80 2.55 1.45 -14.63
N ARG A 81 2.44 2.22 -15.71
CA ARG A 81 1.98 3.60 -15.75
C ARG A 81 0.92 3.72 -16.84
N ALA A 82 -0.21 4.34 -16.53
CA ALA A 82 -1.27 4.62 -17.49
C ALA A 82 -1.82 6.04 -17.29
N ARG A 83 -2.47 6.58 -18.31
CA ARG A 83 -3.26 7.81 -18.19
C ARG A 83 -4.72 7.46 -18.09
N ARG A 84 -5.45 8.16 -17.23
CA ARG A 84 -6.90 8.01 -17.09
C ARG A 84 -7.54 9.38 -17.04
N THR A 85 -8.56 9.59 -17.85
CA THR A 85 -9.40 10.78 -17.77
C THR A 85 -10.52 10.52 -16.76
N VAL A 86 -10.66 11.39 -15.77
CA VAL A 86 -11.75 11.40 -14.79
C VAL A 86 -12.46 12.75 -14.91
N GLY A 87 -13.62 12.76 -15.56
CA GLY A 87 -14.27 14.01 -15.94
C GLY A 87 -13.45 14.75 -17.01
N ASP A 88 -13.01 15.96 -16.67
CA ASP A 88 -12.14 16.83 -17.48
C ASP A 88 -10.65 16.74 -17.11
N LEU A 89 -10.32 15.94 -16.10
CA LEU A 89 -8.97 15.85 -15.54
C LEU A 89 -8.24 14.62 -16.06
N GLU A 90 -7.04 14.83 -16.60
CA GLU A 90 -6.10 13.74 -16.88
C GLU A 90 -5.33 13.39 -15.62
N CYS A 91 -5.36 12.12 -15.23
CA CYS A 91 -4.63 11.59 -14.08
C CYS A 91 -3.60 10.55 -14.54
N GLU A 92 -2.48 10.49 -13.82
CA GLU A 92 -1.55 9.36 -13.90
C GLU A 92 -1.99 8.24 -12.97
N VAL A 93 -2.03 7.02 -13.49
CA VAL A 93 -2.23 5.79 -12.74
C VAL A 93 -0.89 5.08 -12.64
N LEU A 94 -0.37 4.89 -11.43
CA LEU A 94 0.88 4.19 -11.18
C LEU A 94 0.61 2.95 -10.33
N ARG A 95 1.22 1.83 -10.70
CA ARG A 95 1.01 0.55 -10.03
C ARG A 95 2.33 -0.08 -9.62
N TRP A 96 2.41 -0.55 -8.38
CA TRP A 96 3.56 -1.27 -7.85
C TRP A 96 3.16 -2.67 -7.40
N PRO A 97 4.07 -3.66 -7.50
CA PRO A 97 3.87 -4.95 -6.88
C PRO A 97 3.84 -4.81 -5.36
N VAL A 98 3.03 -5.65 -4.72
CA VAL A 98 2.98 -5.81 -3.26
C VAL A 98 3.21 -7.30 -2.97
N PRO A 99 4.46 -7.75 -2.76
CA PRO A 99 4.80 -9.16 -2.69
C PRO A 99 3.96 -10.03 -1.74
N LEU A 100 3.42 -9.46 -0.66
CA LEU A 100 2.50 -10.14 0.26
C LEU A 100 1.16 -10.52 -0.40
N TRP A 101 0.74 -9.78 -1.42
CA TRP A 101 -0.47 -10.03 -2.18
C TRP A 101 -0.12 -10.08 -3.68
N PRO A 102 0.41 -11.20 -4.18
CA PRO A 102 0.96 -11.30 -5.55
C PRO A 102 -0.08 -11.01 -6.65
N ASP A 103 -1.35 -11.30 -6.37
CA ASP A 103 -2.48 -11.04 -7.27
C ASP A 103 -2.99 -9.59 -7.19
N LEU A 104 -2.38 -8.74 -6.36
CA LEU A 104 -2.75 -7.34 -6.20
C LEU A 104 -1.63 -6.41 -6.63
N ARG A 105 -2.00 -5.16 -6.88
CA ARG A 105 -1.08 -4.03 -7.07
C ARG A 105 -1.49 -2.91 -6.15
N PHE A 106 -0.51 -2.19 -5.62
CA PHE A 106 -0.77 -0.91 -5.00
C PHE A 106 -0.86 0.15 -6.10
N GLU A 107 -2.04 0.71 -6.29
CA GLU A 107 -2.31 1.74 -7.30
C GLU A 107 -2.41 3.11 -6.64
N VAL A 108 -1.74 4.09 -7.24
CA VAL A 108 -1.88 5.51 -6.93
C VAL A 108 -2.44 6.21 -8.16
N LEU A 109 -3.58 6.87 -8.01
CA LEU A 109 -4.08 7.85 -8.97
C LEU A 109 -3.62 9.23 -8.52
N ALA A 110 -2.97 9.98 -9.39
CA ALA A 110 -2.51 11.31 -9.07
C ALA A 110 -2.75 12.28 -10.22
N ALA A 111 -2.98 13.55 -9.89
CA ALA A 111 -2.90 14.60 -10.89
C ALA A 111 -1.44 14.74 -11.39
N PRO A 112 -1.21 15.17 -12.64
CA PRO A 112 0.13 15.41 -13.18
C PRO A 112 0.92 16.35 -12.28
N GLY A 113 2.00 15.84 -11.67
CA GLY A 113 2.84 16.61 -10.74
C GLY A 113 2.15 17.02 -9.42
N GLY A 114 0.93 16.56 -9.17
CA GLY A 114 0.07 16.97 -8.07
C GLY A 114 -0.09 15.92 -6.95
N PRO A 115 -1.02 16.16 -6.00
CA PRO A 115 -1.32 15.22 -4.92
C PRO A 115 -1.94 13.93 -5.45
N ALA A 116 -1.82 12.84 -4.68
CA ALA A 116 -2.57 11.63 -5.00
C ALA A 116 -4.04 11.87 -4.67
N TRP A 117 -4.91 11.43 -5.58
CA TRP A 117 -6.34 11.46 -5.40
C TRP A 117 -6.81 10.25 -4.60
N ASN A 118 -6.25 9.09 -4.92
CA ASN A 118 -6.48 7.86 -4.19
C ASN A 118 -5.25 6.95 -4.26
N ALA A 119 -5.10 6.14 -3.21
CA ALA A 119 -4.09 5.11 -3.13
C ALA A 119 -4.70 3.86 -2.47
N TRP A 120 -4.71 2.74 -3.20
CA TRP A 120 -5.44 1.52 -2.79
C TRP A 120 -4.82 0.25 -3.38
N LEU A 121 -5.35 -0.90 -2.98
CA LEU A 121 -5.03 -2.18 -3.59
C LEU A 121 -6.04 -2.50 -4.72
N VAL A 122 -5.53 -2.83 -5.90
CA VAL A 122 -6.30 -3.25 -7.07
C VAL A 122 -5.89 -4.63 -7.52
N ARG A 123 -6.77 -5.34 -8.24
CA ARG A 123 -6.44 -6.63 -8.85
C ARG A 123 -5.34 -6.43 -9.89
N ALA A 124 -4.31 -7.28 -9.85
CA ALA A 124 -3.27 -7.28 -10.87
C ALA A 124 -3.89 -7.63 -12.24
N PRO A 125 -3.38 -7.04 -13.35
CA PRO A 125 -3.84 -7.41 -14.67
C PRO A 125 -3.73 -8.92 -14.91
N GLY A 126 -4.82 -9.55 -15.34
CA GLY A 126 -4.90 -10.99 -15.61
C GLY A 126 -5.12 -11.89 -14.38
N ALA A 127 -5.00 -11.35 -13.15
CA ALA A 127 -5.36 -12.11 -11.95
C ALA A 127 -6.88 -12.22 -11.82
N ARG A 128 -7.38 -13.38 -11.38
CA ARG A 128 -8.81 -13.61 -11.18
C ARG A 128 -9.28 -12.96 -9.87
N GLY A 129 -10.37 -12.20 -9.94
CA GLY A 129 -11.07 -11.68 -8.77
C GLY A 129 -12.01 -12.72 -8.16
N PRO A 130 -12.54 -12.47 -6.95
CA PRO A 130 -13.57 -13.31 -6.34
C PRO A 130 -14.89 -13.22 -7.12
N GLU A 131 -15.65 -14.30 -7.11
CA GLU A 131 -17.06 -14.27 -7.54
C GLU A 131 -17.93 -13.75 -6.40
N LEU A 132 -18.44 -12.53 -6.54
CA LEU A 132 -19.30 -11.89 -5.54
C LEU A 132 -20.75 -11.90 -6.05
N ARG A 133 -21.61 -12.70 -5.41
CA ARG A 133 -23.03 -12.82 -5.76
C ARG A 133 -23.92 -12.20 -4.68
N THR A 134 -23.46 -12.27 -3.43
CA THR A 134 -24.17 -11.82 -2.24
C THR A 134 -23.20 -11.13 -1.28
N ALA A 135 -23.73 -10.35 -0.34
CA ALA A 135 -22.92 -9.73 0.70
C ALA A 135 -22.17 -10.77 1.57
N ALA A 136 -22.65 -12.01 1.65
CA ALA A 136 -21.99 -13.09 2.37
C ALA A 136 -20.66 -13.53 1.72
N ASP A 137 -20.47 -13.23 0.44
CA ASP A 137 -19.22 -13.54 -0.29
C ASP A 137 -18.10 -12.54 0.04
N LEU A 138 -18.40 -11.44 0.73
CA LEU A 138 -17.44 -10.41 1.12
C LEU A 138 -16.57 -10.87 2.29
N ARG A 139 -15.48 -11.57 1.94
CA ARG A 139 -14.44 -11.97 2.88
C ARG A 139 -13.45 -10.82 3.10
N PRO A 140 -12.98 -10.58 4.34
CA PRO A 140 -11.94 -9.59 4.59
C PRO A 140 -10.71 -9.86 3.71
N TRP A 141 -10.24 -8.82 3.03
CA TRP A 141 -9.08 -8.84 2.10
C TRP A 141 -9.24 -9.76 0.88
N GLY A 142 -10.42 -10.37 0.68
CA GLY A 142 -10.69 -11.23 -0.48
C GLY A 142 -11.05 -10.45 -1.74
N CYS A 143 -11.56 -9.23 -1.59
CA CYS A 143 -12.01 -8.38 -2.69
C CYS A 143 -11.44 -6.97 -2.58
N THR A 144 -11.34 -6.30 -3.73
CA THR A 144 -10.99 -4.88 -3.87
C THR A 144 -12.24 -4.02 -3.92
N VAL A 145 -12.10 -2.72 -3.64
CA VAL A 145 -13.24 -1.77 -3.68
C VAL A 145 -13.94 -1.78 -5.05
N ASP A 146 -13.14 -1.87 -6.11
CA ASP A 146 -13.61 -1.89 -7.50
C ASP A 146 -14.37 -3.19 -7.85
N GLU A 147 -13.96 -4.34 -7.30
CA GLU A 147 -14.71 -5.61 -7.43
C GLU A 147 -16.06 -5.54 -6.70
N VAL A 148 -16.10 -4.96 -5.50
CA VAL A 148 -17.35 -4.78 -4.74
C VAL A 148 -18.30 -3.83 -5.45
N ALA A 149 -17.80 -2.68 -5.94
CA ALA A 149 -18.61 -1.68 -6.64
C ALA A 149 -19.23 -2.22 -7.93
N ARG A 150 -18.55 -3.13 -8.64
CA ARG A 150 -19.11 -3.82 -9.81
C ARG A 150 -20.17 -4.85 -9.46
N ALA A 151 -19.97 -5.60 -8.38
CA ALA A 151 -20.88 -6.67 -7.98
C ALA A 151 -22.18 -6.14 -7.36
N PHE A 152 -22.11 -5.00 -6.67
CA PHE A 152 -23.23 -4.39 -5.94
C PHE A 152 -23.35 -2.90 -6.31
N PRO A 153 -23.84 -2.55 -7.52
CA PRO A 153 -24.11 -1.17 -7.90
C PRO A 153 -25.18 -0.54 -6.98
N PRO A 154 -25.14 0.79 -6.75
CA PRO A 154 -26.06 1.50 -5.87
C PRO A 154 -27.53 1.47 -6.33
#